data_AF-A0A935D313-F1
#
_entry.id   AF-A0A935D313-F1
#
_cell.length_a   1.000
_cell.length_b   1.000
_cell.length_c   1.000
_cell.angle_alpha   90.00
_cell.angle_beta   90.00
_cell.angle_gamma   90.00
#
_symmetry.space_group_name_H-M   'P 1'
#
loop_
_entity.id
_entity.type
_entity.pdbx_description
1 polymer ?
#
loop_
_entity_poly.entity_id
_entity_poly.type
_entity_poly.pdbx_seq_one_letter_code
_entity_poly.pdbx_strand_id
1 'polypeptide(L)'
;MMPRASSPPDARTRARAALALALAGLAMTLAACKPQEGKACRTEARETCTGKTEALVCHDGKWERMACGGPAGCQKVGSNAQCDQSIASENDACNLPDDVVCAPDGHAMLECKRHRWVRTASCLGAGGCALSGKKVKCDNSVASVGEACSNAKDYACSSDHKVELVCKDGKFAVSSTCRGPKGCAVVEGGPGDTQGRRILCDDTRAQLNDPCNKAQSYTCDMDAKAIYVCHSGHYVLDEACKGRLNCRVLGAKVGCF
;
A
#
# COMPACT_ATOMS: atom_id res chain seq x y z
N MET A 1 -42.83 100.26 3.49
CA MET A 1 -41.35 100.34 3.46
C MET A 1 -40.84 99.86 4.80
N MET A 2 -40.71 98.53 4.89
CA MET A 2 -39.46 97.76 5.01
C MET A 2 -38.88 97.72 6.44
N PRO A 3 -38.89 96.55 7.09
CA PRO A 3 -38.49 96.35 8.48
C PRO A 3 -37.00 96.00 8.65
N ARG A 4 -36.58 96.04 9.92
CA ARG A 4 -35.25 95.77 10.51
C ARG A 4 -34.61 94.45 10.05
N ALA A 5 -33.30 94.50 9.81
CA ALA A 5 -32.41 93.34 9.74
C ALA A 5 -31.91 92.95 11.14
N SER A 6 -31.93 91.65 11.43
CA SER A 6 -31.36 91.01 12.62
C SER A 6 -30.09 90.22 12.26
N SER A 7 -29.08 90.34 13.11
CA SER A 7 -27.80 89.61 13.01
C SER A 7 -27.93 88.13 13.45
N PRO A 8 -27.15 87.20 12.89
CA PRO A 8 -27.04 85.82 13.40
C PRO A 8 -25.95 85.69 14.49
N PRO A 9 -26.12 84.80 15.49
CA PRO A 9 -25.09 84.51 16.48
C PRO A 9 -24.13 83.37 16.10
N ASP A 10 -22.98 83.42 16.78
CA ASP A 10 -21.70 82.74 16.62
C ASP A 10 -21.63 81.20 16.56
N ALA A 11 -20.65 80.74 15.77
CA ALA A 11 -20.29 79.35 15.46
C ALA A 11 -19.35 78.68 16.48
N ARG A 12 -19.56 78.83 17.80
CA ARG A 12 -18.62 78.29 18.83
C ARG A 12 -19.11 77.12 19.67
N THR A 13 -20.20 76.45 19.28
CA THR A 13 -20.81 75.38 20.11
C THR A 13 -20.98 74.05 19.37
N ARG A 14 -19.94 73.57 18.67
CA ARG A 14 -19.94 72.24 18.01
C ARG A 14 -18.67 71.42 18.22
N ALA A 15 -17.91 71.67 19.29
CA ALA A 15 -16.61 71.01 19.51
C ALA A 15 -16.55 70.03 20.71
N ARG A 16 -17.69 69.60 21.28
CA ARG A 16 -17.69 68.75 22.50
C ARG A 16 -18.69 67.57 22.47
N ALA A 17 -19.07 67.08 21.29
CA ALA A 17 -20.04 65.98 21.18
C ALA A 17 -19.63 64.89 20.17
N ALA A 18 -18.32 64.66 19.99
CA ALA A 18 -17.81 63.63 19.07
C ALA A 18 -16.67 62.79 19.68
N LEU A 19 -16.68 62.58 21.00
CA LEU A 19 -15.66 61.79 21.71
C LEU A 19 -16.27 60.77 22.69
N ALA A 20 -17.39 60.15 22.31
CA ALA A 20 -18.07 59.13 23.13
C ALA A 20 -18.59 57.92 22.30
N LEU A 21 -18.06 57.71 21.09
CA LEU A 21 -18.52 56.65 20.17
C LEU A 21 -17.34 55.95 19.45
N ALA A 22 -16.24 55.68 20.16
CA ALA A 22 -15.04 55.05 19.59
C ALA A 22 -14.43 53.92 20.46
N LEU A 23 -15.24 53.25 21.31
CA LEU A 23 -14.78 52.17 22.19
C LEU A 23 -15.70 50.93 22.22
N ALA A 24 -16.50 50.71 21.19
CA ALA A 24 -17.45 49.59 21.10
C ALA A 24 -17.19 48.63 19.93
N GLY A 25 -15.93 48.45 19.52
CA GLY A 25 -15.61 47.72 18.31
C GLY A 25 -14.30 46.95 18.34
N LEU A 26 -14.10 46.06 19.31
CA LEU A 26 -13.15 44.94 19.14
C LEU A 26 -13.36 43.82 20.17
N ALA A 27 -14.60 43.41 20.41
CA ALA A 27 -14.86 42.09 20.99
C ALA A 27 -14.66 41.05 19.87
N MET A 28 -13.40 40.76 19.53
CA MET A 28 -13.07 39.56 18.76
C MET A 28 -13.49 38.36 19.60
N THR A 29 -14.66 37.83 19.27
CA THR A 29 -15.17 36.58 19.79
C THR A 29 -14.17 35.49 19.44
N LEU A 30 -13.38 35.08 20.42
CA LEU A 30 -12.65 33.81 20.44
C LEU A 30 -13.69 32.68 20.54
N ALA A 31 -14.52 32.53 19.51
CA ALA A 31 -15.22 31.29 19.29
C ALA A 31 -14.12 30.26 19.05
N ALA A 32 -13.91 29.38 20.03
CA ALA A 32 -13.05 28.21 19.86
C ALA A 32 -13.58 27.43 18.67
N CYS A 33 -13.01 27.67 17.49
CA CYS A 33 -13.38 26.97 16.27
C CYS A 33 -13.12 25.49 16.51
N LYS A 34 -14.20 24.71 16.53
CA LYS A 34 -14.08 23.25 16.55
C LYS A 34 -13.25 22.84 15.32
N PRO A 35 -12.31 21.90 15.48
CA PRO A 35 -11.60 21.33 14.35
C PRO A 35 -12.57 20.87 13.27
N GLN A 36 -12.27 21.22 12.02
CA GLN A 36 -13.08 20.88 10.86
C GLN A 36 -12.14 20.65 9.68
N GLU A 37 -12.42 19.62 8.90
CA GLU A 37 -11.69 19.26 7.68
C GLU A 37 -11.45 20.48 6.77
N GLY A 38 -10.23 20.60 6.25
CA GLY A 38 -9.73 21.69 5.41
C GLY A 38 -9.42 23.01 6.15
N LYS A 39 -9.82 23.18 7.41
CA LYS A 39 -9.52 24.40 8.19
C LYS A 39 -8.10 24.39 8.73
N ALA A 40 -7.58 25.57 9.00
CA ALA A 40 -6.25 25.73 9.55
C ALA A 40 -6.10 25.06 10.93
N CYS A 41 -4.97 24.41 11.13
CA CYS A 41 -4.53 23.87 12.41
C CYS A 41 -3.11 24.36 12.70
N ARG A 42 -2.72 24.32 13.98
CA ARG A 42 -1.44 24.90 14.45
C ARG A 42 -0.42 23.89 14.93
N THR A 43 -0.86 22.68 15.23
CA THR A 43 -0.05 21.66 15.89
C THR A 43 -0.06 20.44 14.99
N GLU A 44 1.02 20.24 14.23
CA GLU A 44 1.19 19.08 13.36
C GLU A 44 0.96 17.78 14.12
N ALA A 45 0.39 16.79 13.43
CA ALA A 45 -0.01 15.49 13.95
C ALA A 45 -1.00 15.52 15.12
N ARG A 46 -1.52 16.69 15.54
CA ARG A 46 -2.57 16.76 16.55
C ARG A 46 -3.82 16.07 16.02
N GLU A 47 -4.38 15.20 16.85
CA GLU A 47 -5.61 14.48 16.56
C GLU A 47 -6.81 15.04 17.34
N THR A 48 -8.01 14.85 16.80
CA THR A 48 -9.28 15.01 17.53
C THR A 48 -10.31 14.02 17.02
N CYS A 49 -10.94 13.26 17.91
CA CYS A 49 -12.02 12.36 17.50
C CYS A 49 -13.24 13.15 17.01
N THR A 50 -13.73 12.82 15.83
CA THR A 50 -15.02 13.31 15.29
C THR A 50 -16.11 12.24 15.35
N GLY A 51 -15.72 10.97 15.50
CA GLY A 51 -16.60 9.84 15.70
C GLY A 51 -15.88 8.69 16.40
N LYS A 52 -16.50 7.51 16.43
CA LYS A 52 -15.89 6.29 17.00
C LYS A 52 -14.81 5.69 16.09
N THR A 53 -14.88 5.93 14.79
CA THR A 53 -13.99 5.35 13.77
C THR A 53 -13.31 6.43 12.93
N GLU A 54 -13.42 7.69 13.34
CA GLU A 54 -12.92 8.84 12.59
C GLU A 54 -12.29 9.87 13.54
N ALA A 55 -11.17 10.43 13.11
CA ALA A 55 -10.51 11.58 13.71
C ALA A 55 -10.25 12.64 12.63
N LEU A 56 -9.98 13.88 13.08
CA LEU A 56 -9.22 14.83 12.28
C LEU A 56 -7.79 14.86 12.77
N VAL A 57 -6.85 14.96 11.85
CA VAL A 57 -5.42 15.11 12.10
C VAL A 57 -4.91 16.36 11.41
N CYS A 58 -3.93 17.04 12.02
CA CYS A 58 -3.30 18.22 11.42
C CYS A 58 -2.12 17.80 10.53
N HIS A 59 -2.23 18.04 9.23
CA HIS A 59 -1.16 17.87 8.24
C HIS A 59 -1.02 19.15 7.41
N ASP A 60 0.22 19.61 7.25
CA ASP A 60 0.55 20.80 6.44
C ASP A 60 -0.30 22.03 6.83
N GLY A 61 -0.48 22.23 8.13
CA GLY A 61 -1.27 23.33 8.69
C GLY A 61 -2.78 23.24 8.42
N LYS A 62 -3.31 22.11 7.94
CA LYS A 62 -4.75 21.88 7.74
C LYS A 62 -5.25 20.61 8.43
N TRP A 63 -6.47 20.68 8.92
CA TRP A 63 -7.18 19.50 9.41
C TRP A 63 -7.58 18.61 8.23
N GLU A 64 -7.26 17.34 8.34
CA GLU A 64 -7.58 16.30 7.38
C GLU A 64 -8.31 15.16 8.11
N ARG A 65 -9.22 14.47 7.41
CA ARG A 65 -9.90 13.30 7.97
C ARG A 65 -8.97 12.09 7.99
N MET A 66 -9.01 11.36 9.10
CA MET A 66 -8.25 10.13 9.32
C MET A 66 -9.18 9.03 9.83
N ALA A 67 -9.04 7.83 9.27
CA ALA A 67 -9.78 6.66 9.71
C ALA A 67 -9.09 6.01 10.92
N CYS A 68 -9.87 5.65 11.93
CA CYS A 68 -9.41 4.85 13.07
C CYS A 68 -9.92 3.41 12.89
N GLY A 69 -9.30 2.69 11.95
CA GLY A 69 -9.76 1.39 11.48
C GLY A 69 -9.50 0.22 12.45
N GLY A 70 -8.64 0.42 13.45
CA GLY A 70 -8.37 -0.60 14.45
C GLY A 70 -9.50 -0.77 15.47
N PRO A 71 -9.50 -1.89 16.22
CA PRO A 71 -10.60 -2.28 17.10
C PRO A 71 -10.85 -1.31 18.26
N ALA A 72 -9.85 -0.52 18.68
CA ALA A 72 -10.04 0.48 19.73
C ALA A 72 -10.74 1.76 19.20
N GLY A 73 -10.78 1.95 17.88
CA GLY A 73 -11.35 3.13 17.24
C GLY A 73 -10.65 4.43 17.63
N CYS A 74 -11.40 5.53 17.64
CA CYS A 74 -10.93 6.80 18.18
C CYS A 74 -11.33 6.95 19.64
N GLN A 75 -10.35 7.23 20.50
CA GLN A 75 -10.54 7.39 21.93
C GLN A 75 -10.04 8.74 22.41
N LYS A 76 -10.68 9.29 23.44
CA LYS A 76 -10.17 10.47 24.15
C LYS A 76 -9.38 10.01 25.36
N VAL A 77 -8.07 10.21 25.32
CA VAL A 77 -7.14 9.89 26.40
C VAL A 77 -6.67 11.18 27.05
N GLY A 78 -7.30 11.54 28.17
CA GLY A 78 -7.09 12.83 28.83
C GLY A 78 -7.54 14.01 27.96
N SER A 79 -6.60 14.91 27.63
CA SER A 79 -6.84 16.05 26.74
C SER A 79 -6.64 15.73 25.25
N ASN A 80 -6.12 14.54 24.93
CA ASN A 80 -5.72 14.17 23.58
C ASN A 80 -6.72 13.17 22.98
N ALA A 81 -6.80 13.14 21.66
CA ALA A 81 -7.39 12.01 20.95
C ALA A 81 -6.29 11.01 20.61
N GLN A 82 -6.67 9.74 20.57
CA GLN A 82 -5.83 8.63 20.11
C GLN A 82 -6.65 7.82 19.11
N CYS A 83 -6.22 7.85 17.86
CA CYS A 83 -6.81 7.10 16.77
C CYS A 83 -6.07 5.76 16.59
N ASP A 84 -6.78 4.65 16.73
CA ASP A 84 -6.25 3.32 16.44
C ASP A 84 -6.15 3.11 14.93
N GLN A 85 -4.95 3.27 14.40
CA GLN A 85 -4.63 3.08 12.98
C GLN A 85 -4.02 1.70 12.69
N SER A 86 -4.18 0.71 13.59
CA SER A 86 -3.62 -0.64 13.40
C SER A 86 -4.17 -1.41 12.18
N ILE A 87 -5.24 -0.89 11.57
CA ILE A 87 -5.81 -1.31 10.28
C ILE A 87 -6.12 -0.02 9.51
N ALA A 88 -5.75 0.03 8.23
CA ALA A 88 -5.96 1.24 7.40
C ALA A 88 -6.19 0.90 5.93
N SER A 89 -6.83 1.79 5.18
CA SER A 89 -6.98 1.64 3.73
C SER A 89 -5.90 2.40 2.98
N GLU A 90 -5.62 2.01 1.73
CA GLU A 90 -4.67 2.74 0.89
C GLU A 90 -5.09 4.20 0.68
N ASN A 91 -4.10 5.10 0.75
CA ASN A 91 -4.24 6.55 0.66
C ASN A 91 -5.04 7.21 1.78
N ASP A 92 -5.47 6.49 2.81
CA ASP A 92 -5.98 7.11 4.03
C ASP A 92 -4.88 7.95 4.68
N ALA A 93 -5.29 9.04 5.35
CA ALA A 93 -4.38 9.86 6.13
C ALA A 93 -3.73 9.05 7.27
N CYS A 94 -2.47 9.33 7.57
CA CYS A 94 -1.75 8.69 8.66
C CYS A 94 -0.79 9.67 9.34
N ASN A 95 -0.51 9.46 10.63
CA ASN A 95 0.45 10.28 11.40
C ASN A 95 1.47 9.43 12.19
N LEU A 96 1.61 8.16 11.83
CA LEU A 96 2.56 7.22 12.40
C LEU A 96 3.65 6.95 11.36
N PRO A 97 4.63 7.84 11.18
CA PRO A 97 5.63 7.69 10.11
C PRO A 97 6.38 6.36 10.27
N ASP A 98 6.59 5.68 9.14
CA ASP A 98 7.29 4.38 9.04
C ASP A 98 6.59 3.20 9.74
N ASP A 99 5.43 3.39 10.39
CA ASP A 99 4.62 2.28 10.87
C ASP A 99 4.07 1.47 9.69
N VAL A 100 3.88 0.18 9.94
CA VAL A 100 3.40 -0.79 8.97
C VAL A 100 2.16 -1.47 9.52
N VAL A 101 1.10 -1.55 8.72
CA VAL A 101 -0.21 -2.09 9.11
C VAL A 101 -0.79 -2.96 8.01
N CYS A 102 -1.87 -3.67 8.32
CA CYS A 102 -2.62 -4.44 7.33
C CYS A 102 -3.79 -3.64 6.77
N ALA A 103 -4.11 -3.89 5.50
CA ALA A 103 -5.39 -3.48 4.94
C ALA A 103 -6.57 -4.21 5.60
N PRO A 104 -7.81 -3.67 5.55
CA PRO A 104 -8.95 -4.26 6.24
C PRO A 104 -9.33 -5.65 5.72
N ASP A 105 -9.04 -5.94 4.45
CA ASP A 105 -9.25 -7.25 3.83
C ASP A 105 -8.16 -8.26 4.16
N GLY A 106 -7.10 -7.85 4.86
CA GLY A 106 -5.95 -8.70 5.17
C GLY A 106 -5.09 -9.05 3.95
N HIS A 107 -5.26 -8.40 2.80
CA HIS A 107 -4.56 -8.75 1.55
C HIS A 107 -3.43 -7.78 1.18
N ALA A 108 -3.14 -6.79 2.03
CA ALA A 108 -2.09 -5.82 1.79
C ALA A 108 -1.36 -5.44 3.06
N MET A 109 -0.06 -5.16 2.90
CA MET A 109 0.76 -4.48 3.88
C MET A 109 0.93 -3.02 3.44
N LEU A 110 0.63 -2.10 4.34
CA LEU A 110 0.69 -0.65 4.10
C LEU A 110 1.74 -0.03 5.01
N GLU A 111 2.45 0.97 4.51
CA GLU A 111 3.41 1.77 5.27
C GLU A 111 3.01 3.25 5.21
N CYS A 112 3.07 3.96 6.34
CA CYS A 112 2.74 5.38 6.39
C CYS A 112 3.87 6.22 5.79
N LYS A 113 3.68 6.70 4.56
CA LYS A 113 4.62 7.56 3.84
C LYS A 113 3.97 8.89 3.48
N ARG A 114 4.62 9.99 3.87
CA ARG A 114 4.15 11.36 3.56
C ARG A 114 2.67 11.54 3.95
N HIS A 115 2.34 11.16 5.18
CA HIS A 115 0.99 11.27 5.73
C HIS A 115 -0.09 10.45 5.01
N ARG A 116 0.30 9.42 4.25
CA ARG A 116 -0.60 8.50 3.57
C ARG A 116 -0.19 7.05 3.78
N TRP A 117 -1.16 6.17 3.95
CA TRP A 117 -0.93 4.73 3.90
C TRP A 117 -0.66 4.30 2.46
N VAL A 118 0.55 3.81 2.19
CA VAL A 118 0.98 3.37 0.85
C VAL A 118 1.19 1.86 0.87
N ARG A 119 0.61 1.14 -0.09
CA ARG A 119 0.85 -0.30 -0.25
C ARG A 119 2.33 -0.57 -0.52
N THR A 120 2.93 -1.44 0.28
CA THR A 120 4.32 -1.88 0.12
C THR A 120 4.45 -3.34 -0.26
N ALA A 121 3.45 -4.17 0.04
CA ALA A 121 3.36 -5.54 -0.44
C ALA A 121 1.92 -6.03 -0.55
N SER A 122 1.69 -6.97 -1.47
CA SER A 122 0.48 -7.81 -1.49
C SER A 122 0.69 -9.04 -0.60
N CYS A 123 -0.33 -9.40 0.17
CA CYS A 123 -0.30 -10.55 1.08
C CYS A 123 -1.39 -11.56 0.68
N LEU A 124 -1.32 -12.06 -0.56
CA LEU A 124 -2.36 -12.89 -1.16
C LEU A 124 -2.20 -14.39 -0.84
N GLY A 125 -1.11 -14.77 -0.16
CA GLY A 125 -0.95 -16.13 0.31
C GLY A 125 -1.97 -16.49 1.39
N ALA A 126 -2.10 -17.78 1.69
CA ALA A 126 -3.11 -18.28 2.62
C ALA A 126 -2.98 -17.71 4.04
N GLY A 127 -1.78 -17.27 4.45
CA GLY A 127 -1.54 -16.61 5.73
C GLY A 127 -2.01 -15.15 5.79
N GLY A 128 -2.29 -14.52 4.64
CA GLY A 128 -2.72 -13.13 4.55
C GLY A 128 -1.73 -12.14 5.17
N CYS A 129 -2.25 -10.97 5.54
CA CYS A 129 -1.61 -9.97 6.37
C CYS A 129 -2.15 -10.07 7.80
N ALA A 130 -1.25 -10.16 8.78
CA ALA A 130 -1.62 -10.18 10.18
C ALA A 130 -0.67 -9.31 11.02
N LEU A 131 -1.24 -8.47 11.87
CA LEU A 131 -0.50 -7.70 12.86
C LEU A 131 -0.26 -8.57 14.11
N SER A 132 0.99 -8.67 14.56
CA SER A 132 1.40 -9.38 15.77
C SER A 132 2.26 -8.46 16.63
N GLY A 133 1.65 -7.82 17.62
CA GLY A 133 2.27 -6.73 18.38
C GLY A 133 2.56 -5.54 17.45
N LYS A 134 3.83 -5.14 17.34
CA LYS A 134 4.29 -4.07 16.43
C LYS A 134 4.82 -4.59 15.09
N LYS A 135 4.71 -5.89 14.82
CA LYS A 135 5.24 -6.51 13.59
C LYS A 135 4.09 -6.95 12.72
N VAL A 136 4.12 -6.57 11.45
CA VAL A 136 3.23 -7.13 10.43
C VAL A 136 3.88 -8.38 9.83
N LYS A 137 3.11 -9.46 9.81
CA LYS A 137 3.40 -10.65 9.00
C LYS A 137 2.60 -10.53 7.72
N CYS A 138 3.26 -10.68 6.57
CA CYS A 138 2.64 -10.65 5.26
C CYS A 138 3.03 -11.92 4.51
N ASP A 139 2.04 -12.73 4.15
CA ASP A 139 2.25 -13.88 3.27
C ASP A 139 2.19 -13.44 1.80
N ASN A 140 3.34 -13.01 1.27
CA ASN A 140 3.50 -12.67 -0.14
C ASN A 140 3.91 -13.87 -1.01
N SER A 141 3.56 -15.11 -0.62
CA SER A 141 3.81 -16.31 -1.44
C SER A 141 3.01 -16.35 -2.74
N VAL A 142 1.97 -15.53 -2.85
CA VAL A 142 1.14 -15.36 -4.05
C VAL A 142 1.13 -13.88 -4.43
N ALA A 143 1.29 -13.58 -5.72
CA ALA A 143 1.28 -12.22 -6.26
C ALA A 143 0.81 -12.18 -7.72
N SER A 144 0.57 -10.98 -8.23
CA SER A 144 0.33 -10.73 -9.65
C SER A 144 1.53 -10.04 -10.31
N VAL A 145 1.66 -10.20 -11.63
CA VAL A 145 2.68 -9.48 -12.41
C VAL A 145 2.48 -7.96 -12.27
N GLY A 146 3.58 -7.25 -12.02
CA GLY A 146 3.60 -5.79 -11.87
C GLY A 146 3.29 -5.28 -10.46
N GLU A 147 2.86 -6.15 -9.55
CA GLU A 147 2.64 -5.77 -8.14
C GLU A 147 3.95 -5.40 -7.45
N ALA A 148 3.86 -4.45 -6.51
CA ALA A 148 5.01 -3.97 -5.76
C ALA A 148 5.62 -5.05 -4.87
N CYS A 149 6.94 -5.06 -4.77
CA CYS A 149 7.70 -5.94 -3.89
C CYS A 149 8.97 -5.24 -3.39
N SER A 150 9.44 -5.62 -2.21
CA SER A 150 10.51 -4.88 -1.52
C SER A 150 11.90 -5.50 -1.67
N ASN A 151 12.02 -6.83 -1.77
CA ASN A 151 13.31 -7.51 -1.82
C ASN A 151 13.55 -8.11 -3.20
N ALA A 152 14.69 -7.79 -3.83
CA ALA A 152 15.05 -8.18 -5.21
C ALA A 152 15.22 -9.70 -5.47
N LYS A 153 14.81 -10.55 -4.53
CA LYS A 153 14.79 -12.02 -4.61
C LYS A 153 13.57 -12.62 -3.91
N ASP A 154 12.57 -11.79 -3.60
CA ASP A 154 11.29 -12.33 -3.16
C ASP A 154 10.66 -13.07 -4.34
N TYR A 155 10.26 -14.31 -4.06
CA TYR A 155 9.57 -15.17 -5.00
C TYR A 155 8.11 -15.29 -4.59
N ALA A 156 7.24 -15.37 -5.59
CA ALA A 156 5.83 -15.64 -5.42
C ALA A 156 5.34 -16.56 -6.54
N CYS A 157 4.20 -17.19 -6.33
CA CYS A 157 3.46 -17.85 -7.38
C CYS A 157 2.37 -16.91 -7.92
N SER A 158 2.00 -17.08 -9.18
CA SER A 158 0.71 -16.57 -9.65
C SER A 158 -0.44 -17.22 -8.87
N SER A 159 -1.61 -16.55 -8.86
CA SER A 159 -2.81 -17.04 -8.16
C SER A 159 -3.33 -18.40 -8.67
N ASP A 160 -3.02 -18.78 -9.91
CA ASP A 160 -3.32 -20.10 -10.47
C ASP A 160 -2.22 -21.16 -10.19
N HIS A 161 -1.15 -20.77 -9.50
CA HIS A 161 0.02 -21.59 -9.20
C HIS A 161 0.71 -22.17 -10.45
N LYS A 162 0.61 -21.50 -11.60
CA LYS A 162 1.26 -21.93 -12.86
C LYS A 162 2.45 -21.09 -13.29
N VAL A 163 2.77 -20.01 -12.58
CA VAL A 163 3.87 -19.11 -12.92
C VAL A 163 4.70 -18.82 -11.68
N GLU A 164 6.02 -18.93 -11.84
CA GLU A 164 7.02 -18.43 -10.90
C GLU A 164 7.21 -16.93 -11.14
N LEU A 165 7.00 -16.12 -10.10
CA LEU A 165 7.27 -14.69 -10.10
C LEU A 165 8.51 -14.41 -9.25
N VAL A 166 9.30 -13.43 -9.70
CA VAL A 166 10.45 -12.91 -8.96
C VAL A 166 10.36 -11.39 -8.88
N CYS A 167 10.71 -10.83 -7.73
CA CYS A 167 10.78 -9.39 -7.56
C CYS A 167 11.97 -8.80 -8.33
N LYS A 168 11.69 -8.00 -9.36
CA LYS A 168 12.67 -7.30 -10.19
C LYS A 168 12.30 -5.83 -10.30
N ASP A 169 13.26 -4.95 -10.02
CA ASP A 169 13.06 -3.49 -10.08
C ASP A 169 11.85 -3.01 -9.24
N GLY A 170 11.66 -3.62 -8.07
CA GLY A 170 10.58 -3.31 -7.13
C GLY A 170 9.19 -3.82 -7.54
N LYS A 171 9.11 -4.66 -8.58
CA LYS A 171 7.85 -5.28 -9.03
C LYS A 171 7.99 -6.77 -9.32
N PHE A 172 6.94 -7.54 -9.10
CA PHE A 172 6.92 -8.94 -9.49
C PHE A 172 6.90 -9.07 -11.03
N ALA A 173 7.85 -9.83 -11.56
CA ALA A 173 7.95 -10.17 -12.98
C ALA A 173 7.95 -11.68 -13.16
N VAL A 174 7.53 -12.15 -14.34
CA VAL A 174 7.58 -13.58 -14.68
C VAL A 174 9.03 -14.04 -14.74
N SER A 175 9.34 -15.07 -13.95
CA SER A 175 10.65 -15.73 -13.88
C SER A 175 10.66 -17.02 -14.70
N SER A 176 9.62 -17.85 -14.54
CA SER A 176 9.47 -19.13 -15.22
C SER A 176 8.01 -19.58 -15.21
N THR A 177 7.64 -20.50 -16.10
CA THR A 177 6.35 -21.20 -16.05
C THR A 177 6.47 -22.54 -15.34
N CYS A 178 5.53 -22.84 -14.44
CA CYS A 178 5.47 -24.07 -13.67
C CYS A 178 4.28 -24.92 -14.15
N ARG A 179 4.31 -25.36 -15.41
CA ARG A 179 3.17 -26.04 -16.03
C ARG A 179 3.04 -27.51 -15.67
N GLY A 180 4.05 -28.07 -15.01
CA GLY A 180 3.98 -29.44 -14.52
C GLY A 180 2.86 -29.63 -13.48
N PRO A 181 2.51 -30.89 -13.19
CA PRO A 181 1.35 -31.22 -12.36
C PRO A 181 1.43 -30.65 -10.94
N LYS A 182 2.63 -30.49 -10.36
CA LYS A 182 2.79 -29.93 -9.01
C LYS A 182 2.72 -28.39 -8.97
N GLY A 183 2.78 -27.73 -10.12
CA GLY A 183 2.67 -26.28 -10.21
C GLY A 183 3.78 -25.53 -9.48
N CYS A 184 3.43 -24.35 -8.97
CA CYS A 184 4.25 -23.45 -8.21
C CYS A 184 3.86 -23.47 -6.72
N ALA A 185 4.85 -23.54 -5.83
CA ALA A 185 4.67 -23.34 -4.40
C ALA A 185 5.86 -22.60 -3.79
N VAL A 186 5.61 -21.64 -2.89
CA VAL A 186 6.64 -21.09 -2.01
C VAL A 186 6.62 -21.89 -0.71
N VAL A 187 7.77 -22.38 -0.30
CA VAL A 187 7.92 -23.15 0.94
C VAL A 187 8.99 -22.52 1.82
N GLU A 188 8.85 -22.68 3.13
CA GLU A 188 9.90 -22.29 4.07
C GLU A 188 11.17 -23.13 3.85
N GLY A 189 12.31 -22.51 4.11
CA GLY A 189 13.60 -23.20 4.14
C GLY A 189 13.62 -24.27 5.22
N GLY A 190 14.37 -25.34 4.97
CA GLY A 190 14.57 -26.40 5.96
C GLY A 190 15.49 -25.96 7.11
N PRO A 191 15.61 -26.75 8.18
CA PRO A 191 16.61 -26.52 9.21
C PRO A 191 18.02 -26.41 8.61
N GLY A 192 18.69 -25.27 8.81
CA GLY A 192 20.01 -24.98 8.24
C GLY A 192 20.00 -24.20 6.93
N ASP A 193 18.82 -23.89 6.38
CA ASP A 193 18.69 -23.01 5.22
C ASP A 193 18.88 -21.54 5.64
N THR A 194 19.92 -20.89 5.12
CA THR A 194 20.21 -19.47 5.36
C THR A 194 19.51 -18.55 4.36
N GLN A 195 18.86 -19.12 3.34
CA GLN A 195 18.23 -18.39 2.24
C GLN A 195 16.76 -18.05 2.52
N GLY A 196 16.17 -18.57 3.60
CA GLY A 196 14.79 -18.31 3.98
C GLY A 196 13.80 -19.11 3.12
N ARG A 197 12.84 -18.41 2.50
CA ARG A 197 11.82 -19.06 1.65
C ARG A 197 12.41 -19.47 0.31
N ARG A 198 11.98 -20.61 -0.21
CA ARG A 198 12.36 -21.14 -1.53
C ARG A 198 11.13 -21.37 -2.39
N ILE A 199 11.27 -21.18 -3.69
CA ILE A 199 10.23 -21.49 -4.67
C ILE A 199 10.44 -22.88 -5.25
N LEU A 200 9.36 -23.66 -5.28
CA LEU A 200 9.26 -24.94 -5.96
C LEU A 200 8.45 -24.70 -7.23
N CYS A 201 9.10 -24.79 -8.37
CA CYS A 201 8.46 -24.68 -9.67
C CYS A 201 8.56 -26.03 -10.40
N ASP A 202 7.42 -26.64 -10.69
CA ASP A 202 7.35 -27.82 -11.55
C ASP A 202 7.45 -27.41 -13.02
N ASP A 203 8.69 -27.27 -13.48
CA ASP A 203 9.06 -26.91 -14.84
C ASP A 203 9.16 -28.14 -15.77
N THR A 204 8.61 -29.31 -15.39
CA THR A 204 8.69 -30.56 -16.17
C THR A 204 7.82 -30.59 -17.45
N ARG A 205 7.04 -29.52 -17.65
CA ARG A 205 6.24 -29.25 -18.84
C ARG A 205 6.40 -27.79 -19.24
N ALA A 206 6.48 -27.51 -20.53
CA ALA A 206 6.49 -26.17 -21.09
C ALA A 206 5.79 -26.09 -22.46
N GLN A 207 5.47 -24.88 -22.87
CA GLN A 207 5.06 -24.49 -24.22
C GLN A 207 6.22 -23.78 -24.92
N LEU A 208 6.16 -23.74 -26.25
CA LEU A 208 7.15 -23.00 -27.03
C LEU A 208 7.10 -21.51 -26.66
N ASN A 209 8.26 -20.90 -26.47
CA ASN A 209 8.48 -19.52 -26.04
C ASN A 209 8.13 -19.21 -24.57
N ASP A 210 7.77 -20.21 -23.76
CA ASP A 210 7.59 -20.00 -22.32
C ASP A 210 8.84 -19.39 -21.70
N PRO A 211 8.69 -18.39 -20.81
CA PRO A 211 9.81 -17.87 -20.02
C PRO A 211 10.48 -18.96 -19.19
N CYS A 212 11.81 -18.90 -19.09
CA CYS A 212 12.62 -19.79 -18.29
C CYS A 212 13.83 -19.06 -17.69
N ASN A 213 14.22 -19.44 -16.47
CA ASN A 213 15.25 -18.76 -15.68
C ASN A 213 16.56 -19.55 -15.53
N LYS A 214 16.63 -20.77 -16.06
CA LYS A 214 17.81 -21.64 -16.01
C LYS A 214 18.29 -21.92 -17.42
N ALA A 215 19.33 -21.20 -17.86
CA ALA A 215 19.91 -21.45 -19.18
C ALA A 215 20.30 -22.92 -19.34
N GLN A 216 20.02 -23.49 -20.52
CA GLN A 216 20.27 -24.91 -20.81
C GLN A 216 19.50 -25.89 -19.90
N SER A 217 18.41 -25.46 -19.24
CA SER A 217 17.46 -26.40 -18.65
C SER A 217 16.64 -27.06 -19.75
N TYR A 218 16.40 -28.35 -19.60
CA TYR A 218 15.59 -29.14 -20.51
C TYR A 218 14.26 -29.48 -19.86
N THR A 219 13.21 -29.57 -20.66
CA THR A 219 11.88 -29.98 -20.23
C THR A 219 11.14 -30.66 -21.39
N CYS A 220 9.96 -31.19 -21.12
CA CYS A 220 9.09 -31.70 -22.16
C CYS A 220 8.06 -30.66 -22.58
N ASP A 221 7.61 -30.73 -23.82
CA ASP A 221 6.40 -30.04 -24.24
C ASP A 221 5.15 -30.55 -23.48
N MET A 222 4.03 -29.84 -23.63
CA MET A 222 2.77 -30.19 -22.97
C MET A 222 2.23 -31.57 -23.35
N ASP A 223 2.49 -32.03 -24.58
CA ASP A 223 2.01 -33.31 -25.11
C ASP A 223 3.00 -34.47 -24.90
N ALA A 224 4.15 -34.20 -24.29
CA ALA A 224 5.25 -35.15 -24.11
C ALA A 224 5.76 -35.76 -25.43
N LYS A 225 5.74 -34.99 -26.52
CA LYS A 225 6.22 -35.35 -27.86
C LYS A 225 7.49 -34.63 -28.27
N ALA A 226 7.96 -33.66 -27.51
CA ALA A 226 9.20 -32.96 -27.77
C ALA A 226 9.94 -32.61 -26.48
N ILE A 227 11.26 -32.45 -26.61
CA ILE A 227 12.16 -31.89 -25.63
C ILE A 227 12.35 -30.42 -25.99
N TYR A 228 12.17 -29.53 -25.02
CA TYR A 228 12.49 -28.11 -25.11
C TYR A 228 13.72 -27.78 -24.27
N VAL A 229 14.51 -26.81 -24.73
CA VAL A 229 15.68 -26.28 -24.02
C VAL A 229 15.52 -24.79 -23.77
N CYS A 230 15.90 -24.32 -22.59
CA CYS A 230 15.88 -22.91 -22.25
C CYS A 230 17.05 -22.19 -22.94
N HIS A 231 16.72 -21.37 -23.95
CA HIS A 231 17.68 -20.57 -24.70
C HIS A 231 17.27 -19.09 -24.68
N SER A 232 18.21 -18.23 -24.28
CA SER A 232 17.98 -16.78 -24.21
C SER A 232 16.72 -16.39 -23.39
N GLY A 233 16.45 -17.11 -22.30
CA GLY A 233 15.34 -16.86 -21.38
C GLY A 233 13.98 -17.43 -21.83
N HIS A 234 13.94 -18.18 -22.93
CA HIS A 234 12.72 -18.81 -23.42
C HIS A 234 12.94 -20.28 -23.80
N TYR A 235 11.94 -21.13 -23.60
CA TYR A 235 11.97 -22.51 -24.08
C TYR A 235 11.82 -22.55 -25.61
N VAL A 236 12.78 -23.17 -26.27
CA VAL A 236 12.77 -23.45 -27.71
C VAL A 236 12.79 -24.96 -27.98
N LEU A 237 12.39 -25.38 -29.17
CA LEU A 237 12.46 -26.79 -29.59
C LEU A 237 13.91 -27.26 -29.64
N ASP A 238 14.21 -28.36 -28.95
CA ASP A 238 15.51 -29.05 -29.01
C ASP A 238 15.40 -30.32 -29.88
N GLU A 239 14.50 -31.24 -29.50
CA GLU A 239 14.29 -32.50 -30.21
C GLU A 239 12.81 -32.91 -30.22
N ALA A 240 12.31 -33.44 -31.34
CA ALA A 240 11.01 -34.12 -31.39
C ALA A 240 11.19 -35.64 -31.19
N CYS A 241 10.40 -36.23 -30.29
CA CYS A 241 10.44 -37.66 -30.03
C CYS A 241 9.94 -38.46 -31.24
N LYS A 242 10.69 -39.51 -31.60
CA LYS A 242 10.38 -40.32 -32.79
C LYS A 242 9.41 -41.45 -32.48
N GLY A 243 8.48 -41.68 -33.41
CA GLY A 243 7.57 -42.83 -33.38
C GLY A 243 6.65 -42.83 -32.15
N ARG A 244 6.77 -43.87 -31.31
CA ARG A 244 5.95 -44.05 -30.11
C ARG A 244 6.61 -43.56 -28.81
N LEU A 245 7.85 -43.07 -28.89
CA LEU A 245 8.57 -42.56 -27.73
C LEU A 245 7.90 -41.30 -27.19
N ASN A 246 8.00 -41.07 -25.88
CA ASN A 246 7.50 -39.88 -25.22
C ASN A 246 8.60 -39.20 -24.42
N CYS A 247 8.56 -37.87 -24.38
CA CYS A 247 9.44 -37.10 -23.52
C CYS A 247 9.10 -37.35 -22.05
N ARG A 248 10.11 -37.65 -21.24
CA ARG A 248 9.98 -37.79 -19.78
C ARG A 248 11.11 -37.07 -19.08
N VAL A 249 10.78 -36.46 -17.94
CA VAL A 249 11.75 -35.94 -16.97
C VAL A 249 11.94 -36.99 -15.88
N LEU A 250 13.16 -37.53 -15.77
CA LEU A 250 13.57 -38.57 -14.82
C LEU A 250 14.72 -38.04 -13.96
N GLY A 251 14.38 -37.39 -12.85
CA GLY A 251 15.35 -36.68 -12.02
C GLY A 251 15.97 -35.52 -12.80
N ALA A 252 17.30 -35.55 -12.97
CA ALA A 252 18.03 -34.55 -13.75
C ALA A 252 18.09 -34.85 -15.27
N LYS A 253 17.53 -35.97 -15.73
CA LYS A 253 17.56 -36.36 -17.15
C LYS A 253 16.24 -36.04 -17.83
N VAL A 254 16.33 -35.46 -19.03
CA VAL A 254 15.20 -35.30 -19.95
C VAL A 254 15.53 -36.04 -21.23
N GLY A 255 14.57 -36.80 -21.75
CA GLY A 255 14.80 -37.63 -22.93
C GLY A 255 13.53 -38.26 -23.46
N CYS A 256 13.61 -38.80 -24.68
CA CYS A 256 12.56 -39.61 -25.29
C CYS A 256 12.75 -41.09 -24.91
N PHE A 257 11.77 -41.67 -24.20
CA PHE A 257 11.76 -43.04 -23.72
C PHE A 257 10.52 -43.81 -24.17
#